data_AF-A0A660R482-F1
#
_entry.id   AF-A0A660R482-F1
#
_cell.length_a   1.000
_cell.length_b   1.000
_cell.length_c   1.000
_cell.angle_alpha   90.00
_cell.angle_beta   90.00
_cell.angle_gamma   90.00
#
_symmetry.space_group_name_H-M   'P 1'
#
loop_
_entity.id
_entity.type
_entity.pdbx_description
1 polymer ?
#
loop_
_entity_poly.entity_id
_entity_poly.type
_entity_poly.pdbx_seq_one_letter_code
_entity_poly.pdbx_strand_id
1 'polypeptide(L)'
;MKIAHITDLHIRLHIPGLAPNSPARFRESFAVFLQALEKIKAAGADRVILTGDIVDVPACVLRPTDYYTDLSPLFLPAIGKDYQAVRDALDATGVPYSIIPGNHDHYPTFRSVFPDAEKTIDHDGFRFVGYCDREWKNNTPHRHDRERKRMVAELAAPDSPPQIHLQHFLPFPQIESDYPFNYRDADNITRLYAESGKVLLSLSGHYHPGTELVEKEGVTYATGKRFCEAPFPYCIYTLGDNGISQEEFQTLEAPMYAGKPLAILDRDGVINTLSSYTTGPEEMKLIPGAGPAILKLKQAGFVVVINTNQSCVGLGEVPQEVVDMNHDYLCHLLVEEAGDLNAQPDVLCYSIQGGDNAVSPEFSGSDTVKPATKLVDQAVGFHGLETSNAWMVGDRIGDMEFARRFGARPILVLTGDGQNTLKLSRFQALGNTMVSETLSTATIMLEQYFLPNP
;
A
#
# COMPACT_ATOMS: atom_id res chain seq x y z
N MET A 1 15.95 -9.78 -27.18
CA MET A 1 15.03 -10.24 -26.13
C MET A 1 14.26 -9.05 -25.57
N LYS A 2 12.96 -9.17 -25.37
CA LYS A 2 12.09 -8.20 -24.70
C LYS A 2 11.71 -8.70 -23.31
N ILE A 3 11.99 -7.89 -22.30
CA ILE A 3 11.72 -8.19 -20.90
C ILE A 3 10.73 -7.17 -20.37
N ALA A 4 9.53 -7.62 -20.00
CA ALA A 4 8.59 -6.77 -19.27
C ALA A 4 8.90 -6.81 -17.78
N HIS A 5 8.91 -5.66 -17.12
CA HIS A 5 9.27 -5.50 -15.73
C HIS A 5 8.19 -4.70 -14.99
N ILE A 6 7.67 -5.29 -13.92
CA ILE A 6 6.72 -4.71 -12.99
C ILE A 6 7.32 -4.81 -11.59
N THR A 7 7.11 -3.81 -10.75
CA THR A 7 7.60 -3.79 -9.37
C THR A 7 6.60 -3.10 -8.45
N ASP A 8 6.69 -3.36 -7.14
CA ASP A 8 5.87 -2.74 -6.09
C ASP A 8 4.36 -2.81 -6.42
N LEU A 9 3.85 -4.03 -6.56
CA LEU A 9 2.42 -4.29 -6.84
C LEU A 9 1.52 -3.98 -5.65
N HIS A 10 1.99 -4.27 -4.43
CA HIS A 10 1.28 -4.09 -3.17
C HIS A 10 -0.18 -4.61 -3.21
N ILE A 11 -0.40 -5.84 -3.70
CA ILE A 11 -1.76 -6.39 -3.77
C ILE A 11 -2.32 -6.66 -2.36
N ARG A 12 -3.59 -6.30 -2.13
CA ARG A 12 -4.44 -6.78 -1.02
C ARG A 12 -5.83 -7.17 -1.53
N LEU A 13 -5.91 -8.19 -2.38
CA LEU A 13 -7.14 -8.60 -3.04
C LEU A 13 -8.12 -9.32 -2.10
N HIS A 14 -7.60 -10.12 -1.17
CA HIS A 14 -8.37 -10.85 -0.15
C HIS A 14 -8.01 -10.40 1.26
N ILE A 15 -6.85 -9.77 1.44
CA ILE A 15 -6.42 -9.20 2.72
C ILE A 15 -7.27 -7.96 3.05
N PRO A 16 -7.94 -7.90 4.23
CA PRO A 16 -8.55 -6.67 4.74
C PRO A 16 -7.48 -5.63 5.11
N GLY A 17 -7.83 -4.35 5.06
CA GLY A 17 -6.94 -3.24 5.39
C GLY A 17 -6.24 -2.64 4.18
N LEU A 18 -5.54 -1.54 4.40
CA LEU A 18 -4.81 -0.78 3.38
C LEU A 18 -3.74 0.05 4.08
N ALA A 19 -2.68 0.44 3.36
CA ALA A 19 -1.71 1.35 3.95
C ALA A 19 -2.34 2.75 4.14
N PRO A 20 -2.15 3.36 5.32
CA PRO A 20 -2.66 4.69 5.62
C PRO A 20 -1.90 5.79 4.87
N ASN A 21 -2.56 6.93 4.64
CA ASN A 21 -1.97 8.14 4.04
C ASN A 21 -1.23 7.87 2.71
N SER A 22 -1.60 6.81 2.00
CA SER A 22 -0.86 6.28 0.85
C SER A 22 -1.54 6.62 -0.47
N PRO A 23 -0.78 6.96 -1.54
CA PRO A 23 -1.34 7.06 -2.88
C PRO A 23 -1.61 5.68 -3.52
N ALA A 24 -1.05 4.60 -2.95
CA ALA A 24 -1.14 3.24 -3.47
C ALA A 24 -2.57 2.69 -3.51
N ARG A 25 -2.82 1.86 -4.52
CA ARG A 25 -4.04 1.09 -4.76
C ARG A 25 -3.75 -0.37 -4.53
N PHE A 26 -4.35 -0.94 -3.50
CA PHE A 26 -4.03 -2.30 -3.08
C PHE A 26 -4.97 -3.34 -3.71
N ARG A 27 -6.27 -3.02 -3.83
CA ARG A 27 -7.26 -3.95 -4.40
C ARG A 27 -7.41 -3.77 -5.89
N GLU A 28 -7.52 -2.51 -6.31
CA GLU A 28 -7.87 -2.15 -7.67
C GLU A 28 -6.67 -2.33 -8.62
N SER A 29 -5.44 -2.26 -8.08
CA SER A 29 -4.22 -2.56 -8.82
C SER A 29 -4.22 -3.98 -9.40
N PHE A 30 -4.90 -4.95 -8.79
CA PHE A 30 -4.94 -6.31 -9.34
C PHE A 30 -5.65 -6.36 -10.70
N ALA A 31 -6.80 -5.70 -10.84
CA ALA A 31 -7.51 -5.63 -12.11
C ALA A 31 -6.69 -4.88 -13.18
N VAL A 32 -5.95 -3.84 -12.78
CA VAL A 32 -5.05 -3.11 -13.68
C VAL A 32 -3.83 -3.96 -14.04
N PHE A 33 -3.31 -4.76 -13.11
CA PHE A 33 -2.23 -5.72 -13.34
C PHE A 33 -2.60 -6.75 -14.40
N LEU A 34 -3.83 -7.29 -14.37
CA LEU A 34 -4.32 -8.18 -15.43
C LEU A 34 -4.28 -7.50 -16.81
N GLN A 35 -4.71 -6.24 -16.91
CA GLN A 35 -4.64 -5.47 -18.16
C GLN A 35 -3.20 -5.23 -18.61
N ALA A 36 -2.29 -4.95 -17.67
CA ALA A 36 -0.86 -4.79 -17.96
C ALA A 36 -0.28 -6.09 -18.55
N LEU A 37 -0.61 -7.24 -17.97
CA LEU A 37 -0.17 -8.55 -18.47
C LEU A 37 -0.69 -8.85 -19.89
N GLU A 38 -1.93 -8.48 -20.20
CA GLU A 38 -2.47 -8.58 -21.56
C GLU A 38 -1.70 -7.71 -22.56
N LYS A 39 -1.44 -6.44 -22.18
CA LYS A 39 -0.64 -5.51 -23.00
C LYS A 39 0.79 -6.00 -23.20
N ILE A 40 1.41 -6.55 -22.16
CA ILE A 40 2.76 -7.14 -22.19
C ILE A 40 2.82 -8.32 -23.16
N LYS A 41 1.83 -9.22 -23.10
CA LYS A 41 1.73 -10.33 -24.04
C LYS A 41 1.56 -9.83 -25.48
N ALA A 42 0.70 -8.85 -25.69
CA ALA A 42 0.47 -8.26 -27.01
C ALA A 42 1.72 -7.55 -27.57
N ALA A 43 2.56 -6.96 -26.71
CA ALA A 43 3.84 -6.36 -27.08
C ALA A 43 4.93 -7.40 -27.46
N GLY A 44 4.64 -8.69 -27.29
CA GLY A 44 5.55 -9.79 -27.58
C GLY A 44 6.72 -9.84 -26.62
N ALA A 45 6.49 -9.62 -25.32
CA ALA A 45 7.53 -9.83 -24.31
C ALA A 45 7.91 -11.32 -24.25
N ASP A 46 9.22 -11.59 -24.22
CA ASP A 46 9.76 -12.95 -24.13
C ASP A 46 9.74 -13.45 -22.67
N ARG A 47 9.73 -12.52 -21.70
CA ARG A 47 9.66 -12.82 -20.27
C ARG A 47 9.04 -11.67 -19.47
N VAL A 48 8.30 -12.02 -18.42
CA VAL A 48 7.80 -11.07 -17.40
C VAL A 48 8.66 -11.17 -16.13
N ILE A 49 8.98 -10.03 -15.53
CA ILE A 49 9.78 -9.92 -14.32
C ILE A 49 9.00 -9.12 -13.28
N LEU A 50 8.85 -9.70 -12.08
CA LEU A 50 8.26 -9.04 -10.92
C LEU A 50 9.31 -8.89 -9.81
N THR A 51 9.66 -7.66 -9.44
CA THR A 51 10.70 -7.38 -8.42
C THR A 51 10.13 -6.85 -7.11
N GLY A 52 9.64 -7.76 -6.28
CA GLY A 52 9.28 -7.49 -4.89
C GLY A 52 8.03 -6.65 -4.68
N ASP A 53 7.69 -6.54 -3.40
CA ASP A 53 6.47 -5.95 -2.86
C ASP A 53 5.24 -6.40 -3.66
N ILE A 54 5.10 -7.72 -3.78
CA ILE A 54 4.06 -8.37 -4.58
C ILE A 54 2.71 -8.26 -3.87
N VAL A 55 2.69 -8.66 -2.60
CA VAL A 55 1.54 -8.55 -1.70
C VAL A 55 1.92 -7.60 -0.58
N ASP A 56 1.01 -6.69 -0.23
CA ASP A 56 1.23 -5.77 0.88
C ASP A 56 0.78 -6.42 2.19
N VAL A 57 1.66 -7.21 2.80
CA VAL A 57 1.31 -7.96 4.01
C VAL A 57 1.19 -7.01 5.23
N PRO A 58 0.13 -7.17 6.06
CA PRO A 58 -0.02 -6.40 7.30
C PRO A 58 1.22 -6.44 8.19
N ALA A 59 1.57 -5.28 8.77
CA ALA A 59 2.78 -5.13 9.57
C ALA A 59 2.81 -6.09 10.78
N CYS A 60 1.65 -6.44 11.34
CA CYS A 60 1.53 -7.40 12.44
C CYS A 60 2.01 -8.81 12.09
N VAL A 61 2.01 -9.18 10.80
CA VAL A 61 2.53 -10.47 10.31
C VAL A 61 4.01 -10.39 9.96
N LEU A 62 4.45 -9.28 9.34
CA LEU A 62 5.85 -9.09 8.94
C LEU A 62 6.77 -8.81 10.15
N ARG A 63 6.23 -8.10 11.15
CA ARG A 63 6.94 -7.65 12.35
C ARG A 63 6.10 -8.05 13.57
N PRO A 64 5.98 -9.36 13.87
CA PRO A 64 5.26 -9.80 15.04
C PRO A 64 5.90 -9.25 16.31
N THR A 65 5.08 -8.88 17.27
CA THR A 65 5.48 -8.42 18.60
C THR A 65 4.99 -9.41 19.64
N ASP A 66 5.76 -9.60 20.71
CA ASP A 66 5.37 -10.39 21.88
C ASP A 66 4.55 -9.58 22.90
N TYR A 67 4.29 -8.30 22.62
CA TYR A 67 3.57 -7.39 23.50
C TYR A 67 2.04 -7.47 23.36
N TYR A 68 1.55 -7.74 22.14
CA TYR A 68 0.11 -7.84 21.83
C TYR A 68 -0.26 -9.23 21.34
N THR A 69 -1.57 -9.51 21.26
CA THR A 69 -2.07 -10.75 20.67
C THR A 69 -1.55 -10.95 19.25
N ASP A 70 -1.06 -12.16 18.95
CA ASP A 70 -0.63 -12.51 17.59
C ASP A 70 -1.83 -12.57 16.65
N LEU A 71 -1.96 -11.55 15.81
CA LEU A 71 -3.02 -11.45 14.80
C LEU A 71 -2.67 -12.20 13.50
N SER A 72 -1.46 -12.75 13.36
CA SER A 72 -1.03 -13.43 12.13
C SER A 72 -1.98 -14.53 11.65
N PRO A 73 -2.54 -15.38 12.53
CA PRO A 73 -3.50 -16.41 12.11
C PRO A 73 -4.73 -15.88 11.38
N LEU A 74 -5.15 -14.63 11.63
CA LEU A 74 -6.30 -14.01 10.98
C LEU A 74 -6.02 -13.66 9.50
N PHE A 75 -4.77 -13.30 9.19
CA PHE A 75 -4.39 -12.77 7.87
C PHE A 75 -3.71 -13.81 6.98
N LEU A 76 -2.99 -14.79 7.54
CA LEU A 76 -2.22 -15.79 6.77
C LEU A 76 -3.03 -16.51 5.67
N PRO A 77 -4.30 -16.92 5.89
CA PRO A 77 -5.09 -17.54 4.83
C PRO A 77 -5.37 -16.60 3.65
N ALA A 78 -5.64 -15.31 3.90
CA ALA A 78 -5.88 -14.31 2.87
C ALA A 78 -4.59 -13.95 2.11
N ILE A 79 -3.46 -13.86 2.82
CA ILE A 79 -2.14 -13.64 2.23
C ILE A 79 -1.80 -14.76 1.22
N GLY A 80 -2.07 -16.02 1.58
CA GLY A 80 -1.87 -17.14 0.65
C GLY A 80 -2.73 -17.04 -0.61
N LYS A 81 -3.99 -16.60 -0.48
CA LYS A 81 -4.89 -16.38 -1.62
C LYS A 81 -4.40 -15.26 -2.54
N ASP A 82 -3.85 -14.19 -2.00
CA ASP A 82 -3.34 -13.06 -2.79
C ASP A 82 -2.10 -13.46 -3.60
N TYR A 83 -1.16 -14.18 -3.01
CA TYR A 83 -0.05 -14.75 -3.78
C TYR A 83 -0.53 -15.72 -4.85
N GLN A 84 -1.51 -16.58 -4.54
CA GLN A 84 -2.06 -17.52 -5.52
C GLN A 84 -2.74 -16.78 -6.68
N ALA A 85 -3.48 -15.69 -6.41
CA ALA A 85 -4.10 -14.88 -7.46
C ALA A 85 -3.05 -14.27 -8.40
N VAL A 86 -1.92 -13.77 -7.88
CA VAL A 86 -0.80 -13.28 -8.70
C VAL A 86 -0.20 -14.41 -9.53
N ARG A 87 0.01 -15.60 -8.94
CA ARG A 87 0.52 -16.76 -9.66
C ARG A 87 -0.42 -17.17 -10.81
N ASP A 88 -1.71 -17.30 -10.53
CA ASP A 88 -2.72 -17.68 -11.52
C ASP A 88 -2.78 -16.67 -12.66
N ALA A 89 -2.67 -15.38 -12.36
CA ALA A 89 -2.60 -14.32 -13.35
C ALA A 89 -1.36 -14.45 -14.26
N LEU A 90 -0.19 -14.68 -13.68
CA LEU A 90 1.06 -14.89 -14.43
C LEU A 90 1.00 -16.15 -15.29
N ASP A 91 0.56 -17.27 -14.73
CA ASP A 91 0.41 -18.55 -15.43
C ASP A 91 -0.57 -18.41 -16.62
N ALA A 92 -1.67 -17.68 -16.44
CA ALA A 92 -2.67 -17.43 -17.49
C ALA A 92 -2.13 -16.60 -18.68
N THR A 93 -1.08 -15.81 -18.49
CA THR A 93 -0.45 -15.07 -19.61
C THR A 93 0.14 -16.01 -20.65
N GLY A 94 0.68 -17.15 -20.21
CA GLY A 94 1.50 -18.06 -21.02
C GLY A 94 2.89 -17.50 -21.37
N VAL A 95 3.27 -16.33 -20.84
CA VAL A 95 4.61 -15.75 -20.99
C VAL A 95 5.47 -16.26 -19.82
N PRO A 96 6.68 -16.79 -20.06
CA PRO A 96 7.58 -17.18 -18.97
C PRO A 96 7.83 -16.02 -18.00
N TYR A 97 7.94 -16.30 -16.70
CA TYR A 97 8.18 -15.25 -15.71
C TYR A 97 9.27 -15.58 -14.69
N SER A 98 9.81 -14.54 -14.08
CA SER A 98 10.68 -14.56 -12.92
C SER A 98 10.11 -13.60 -11.87
N ILE A 99 10.06 -14.05 -10.61
CA ILE A 99 9.46 -13.28 -9.52
C ILE A 99 10.33 -13.42 -8.28
N ILE A 100 10.51 -12.32 -7.55
CA ILE A 100 11.22 -12.27 -6.27
C ILE A 100 10.39 -11.47 -5.25
N PRO A 101 10.56 -11.71 -3.94
CA PRO A 101 9.86 -10.98 -2.89
C PRO A 101 10.57 -9.66 -2.53
N GLY A 102 9.82 -8.71 -1.97
CA GLY A 102 10.33 -7.47 -1.36
C GLY A 102 10.17 -7.46 0.16
N ASN A 103 10.30 -6.29 0.79
CA ASN A 103 10.18 -6.14 2.24
C ASN A 103 8.74 -6.18 2.76
N HIS A 104 7.74 -5.99 1.88
CA HIS A 104 6.32 -6.15 2.22
C HIS A 104 5.81 -7.59 2.07
N ASP A 105 6.65 -8.49 1.56
CA ASP A 105 6.27 -9.87 1.28
C ASP A 105 6.56 -10.82 2.46
N HIS A 106 5.57 -11.63 2.86
CA HIS A 106 5.77 -12.68 3.85
C HIS A 106 6.47 -13.89 3.21
N TYR A 107 7.80 -13.89 3.27
CA TYR A 107 8.65 -14.85 2.58
C TYR A 107 8.26 -16.34 2.74
N PRO A 108 7.89 -16.86 3.94
CA PRO A 108 7.44 -18.25 4.06
C PRO A 108 6.22 -18.58 3.19
N THR A 109 5.21 -17.70 3.16
CA THR A 109 4.01 -17.88 2.33
C THR A 109 4.35 -17.69 0.86
N PHE A 110 5.12 -16.64 0.51
CA PHE A 110 5.59 -16.41 -0.86
C PHE A 110 6.29 -17.64 -1.42
N ARG A 111 7.27 -18.20 -0.70
CA ARG A 111 8.04 -19.39 -1.12
C ARG A 111 7.14 -20.63 -1.29
N SER A 112 6.08 -20.75 -0.51
CA SER A 112 5.14 -21.87 -0.64
C SER A 112 4.35 -21.83 -1.94
N VAL A 113 4.04 -20.62 -2.43
CA VAL A 113 3.32 -20.40 -3.70
C VAL A 113 4.28 -20.36 -4.89
N PHE A 114 5.46 -19.79 -4.72
CA PHE A 114 6.51 -19.67 -5.74
C PHE A 114 7.79 -20.43 -5.34
N PRO A 115 7.76 -21.77 -5.28
CA PRO A 115 8.93 -22.57 -4.88
C PRO A 115 10.12 -22.44 -5.84
N ASP A 116 9.85 -21.98 -7.06
CA ASP A 116 10.81 -21.87 -8.15
C ASP A 116 11.41 -20.45 -8.29
N ALA A 117 10.96 -19.48 -7.48
CA ALA A 117 11.47 -18.11 -7.48
C ALA A 117 13.00 -18.03 -7.28
N GLU A 118 13.58 -19.00 -6.57
CA GLU A 118 15.02 -19.07 -6.28
C GLU A 118 15.82 -19.81 -7.34
N LYS A 119 15.20 -20.32 -8.41
CA LYS A 119 15.94 -21.03 -9.45
C LYS A 119 16.67 -20.03 -10.34
N THR A 120 17.91 -20.35 -10.70
CA THR A 120 18.60 -19.70 -11.81
C THR A 120 18.04 -20.28 -13.12
N ILE A 121 17.68 -19.41 -14.06
CA ILE A 121 16.99 -19.81 -15.28
C ILE A 121 17.75 -19.27 -16.48
N ASP A 122 18.13 -20.14 -17.42
CA ASP A 122 18.66 -19.72 -18.71
C ASP A 122 17.50 -19.68 -19.74
N HIS A 123 17.34 -18.56 -20.44
CA HIS A 123 16.27 -18.34 -21.42
C HIS A 123 16.77 -17.39 -22.52
N ASP A 124 16.58 -17.77 -23.79
CA ASP A 124 17.00 -16.99 -24.97
C ASP A 124 18.45 -16.47 -24.92
N GLY A 125 19.37 -17.29 -24.42
CA GLY A 125 20.79 -16.95 -24.36
C GLY A 125 21.17 -15.98 -23.24
N PHE A 126 20.28 -15.74 -22.28
CA PHE A 126 20.55 -14.97 -21.06
C PHE A 126 20.32 -15.82 -19.81
N ARG A 127 21.07 -15.54 -18.75
CA ARG A 127 20.88 -16.15 -17.43
C ARG A 127 20.18 -15.18 -16.48
N PHE A 128 19.05 -15.59 -15.93
CA PHE A 128 18.30 -14.85 -14.93
C PHE A 128 18.65 -15.33 -13.53
N VAL A 129 19.12 -14.41 -12.69
CA VAL A 129 19.49 -14.68 -11.29
C VAL A 129 18.69 -13.77 -10.37
N GLY A 130 17.70 -14.33 -9.67
CA GLY A 130 16.88 -13.58 -8.71
C GLY A 130 17.38 -13.75 -7.27
N TYR A 131 17.44 -12.66 -6.52
CA TYR A 131 17.88 -12.64 -5.13
C TYR A 131 16.71 -12.31 -4.19
N CYS A 132 16.44 -13.22 -3.24
CA CYS A 132 15.42 -13.03 -2.21
C CYS A 132 16.04 -12.36 -0.96
N ASP A 133 16.58 -11.16 -1.16
CA ASP A 133 17.26 -10.37 -0.12
C ASP A 133 16.25 -9.82 0.91
N ARG A 134 16.74 -9.36 2.06
CA ARG A 134 15.89 -8.84 3.15
C ARG A 134 16.47 -7.58 3.78
N GLU A 135 15.60 -6.78 4.38
CA GLU A 135 15.99 -5.74 5.31
C GLU A 135 16.45 -6.32 6.65
N TRP A 136 17.24 -5.55 7.37
CA TRP A 136 17.66 -5.86 8.73
C TRP A 136 17.34 -4.69 9.66
N LYS A 137 18.21 -4.45 10.64
CA LYS A 137 18.07 -3.33 11.58
C LYS A 137 17.97 -2.00 10.83
N ASN A 138 17.04 -1.15 11.24
CA ASN A 138 16.74 0.17 10.66
C ASN A 138 16.38 0.09 9.16
N ASN A 139 15.63 -0.93 8.75
CA ASN A 139 15.16 -1.15 7.38
C ASN A 139 16.29 -1.18 6.34
N THR A 140 17.53 -1.46 6.75
CA THR A 140 18.68 -1.43 5.84
C THR A 140 18.73 -2.72 5.02
N PRO A 141 18.74 -2.66 3.68
CA PRO A 141 18.81 -3.85 2.85
C PRO A 141 20.20 -4.50 2.83
N HIS A 142 20.21 -5.83 2.78
CA HIS A 142 21.45 -6.60 2.80
C HIS A 142 21.38 -7.86 1.93
N ARG A 143 22.48 -8.13 1.22
CA ARG A 143 22.71 -9.43 0.58
C ARG A 143 23.73 -10.26 1.37
N HIS A 144 23.24 -11.14 2.23
CA HIS A 144 24.10 -11.97 3.11
C HIS A 144 23.96 -13.46 2.84
N ASP A 145 24.79 -14.25 3.52
CA ASP A 145 24.70 -15.70 3.65
C ASP A 145 24.41 -16.44 2.34
N ARG A 146 23.18 -16.95 2.19
CA ARG A 146 22.74 -17.75 1.04
C ARG A 146 22.78 -16.93 -0.25
N GLU A 147 22.22 -15.73 -0.24
CA GLU A 147 22.14 -14.88 -1.44
C GLU A 147 23.52 -14.36 -1.84
N ARG A 148 24.38 -14.04 -0.87
CA ARG A 148 25.79 -13.69 -1.13
C ARG A 148 26.56 -14.84 -1.76
N LYS A 149 26.47 -16.03 -1.17
CA LYS A 149 27.15 -17.24 -1.69
C LYS A 149 26.67 -17.56 -3.10
N ARG A 150 25.36 -17.45 -3.34
CA ARG A 150 24.77 -17.65 -4.66
C ARG A 150 25.29 -16.63 -5.67
N MET A 151 25.30 -15.34 -5.34
CA MET A 151 25.84 -14.29 -6.22
C MET A 151 27.28 -14.59 -6.61
N VAL A 152 28.15 -14.89 -5.64
CA VAL A 152 29.56 -15.21 -5.92
C VAL A 152 29.70 -16.44 -6.82
N ALA A 153 28.88 -17.48 -6.61
CA ALA A 153 28.91 -18.69 -7.44
C ALA A 153 28.48 -18.41 -8.90
N GLU A 154 27.41 -17.65 -9.11
CA GLU A 154 26.91 -17.31 -10.46
C GLU A 154 27.89 -16.41 -11.22
N LEU A 155 28.50 -15.44 -10.54
CA LEU A 155 29.53 -14.58 -11.12
C LEU A 155 30.81 -15.39 -11.47
N ALA A 156 31.11 -16.46 -10.74
CA ALA A 156 32.26 -17.32 -11.00
C ALA A 156 32.01 -18.43 -12.05
N ALA A 157 30.76 -18.69 -12.44
CA ALA A 157 30.41 -19.82 -13.32
C ALA A 157 31.09 -19.70 -14.71
N PRO A 158 31.93 -20.67 -15.13
CA PRO A 158 32.83 -20.51 -16.29
C PRO A 158 32.08 -20.36 -17.62
N ASP A 159 30.99 -21.10 -17.82
CA ASP A 159 30.22 -21.14 -19.07
C ASP A 159 28.85 -20.45 -18.92
N SER A 160 28.83 -19.28 -18.27
CA SER A 160 27.60 -18.53 -18.05
C SER A 160 27.30 -17.60 -19.25
N PRO A 161 26.08 -17.63 -19.82
CA PRO A 161 25.65 -16.58 -20.75
C PRO A 161 25.58 -15.22 -20.03
N PRO A 162 25.41 -14.10 -20.76
CA PRO A 162 25.19 -12.80 -20.14
C PRO A 162 24.06 -12.84 -19.11
N GLN A 163 24.33 -12.27 -17.93
CA GLN A 163 23.48 -12.39 -16.76
C GLN A 163 22.58 -11.18 -16.58
N ILE A 164 21.35 -11.44 -16.15
CA ILE A 164 20.34 -10.46 -15.78
C ILE A 164 20.00 -10.72 -14.32
N HIS A 165 20.36 -9.76 -13.47
CA HIS A 165 20.22 -9.87 -12.03
C HIS A 165 18.95 -9.17 -11.56
N LEU A 166 18.17 -9.87 -10.74
CA LEU A 166 16.89 -9.40 -10.23
C LEU A 166 16.99 -9.28 -8.72
N GLN A 167 16.64 -8.11 -8.21
CA GLN A 167 16.58 -7.86 -6.78
C GLN A 167 15.49 -6.83 -6.50
N HIS A 168 15.00 -6.75 -5.27
CA HIS A 168 14.06 -5.69 -4.92
C HIS A 168 14.81 -4.38 -4.61
N PHE A 169 15.87 -4.43 -3.81
CA PHE A 169 16.64 -3.24 -3.40
C PHE A 169 17.67 -2.80 -4.44
N LEU A 170 18.17 -1.56 -4.33
CA LEU A 170 19.04 -0.97 -5.36
C LEU A 170 20.53 -1.21 -5.04
N PRO A 171 21.29 -1.91 -5.91
CA PRO A 171 22.75 -1.86 -5.87
C PRO A 171 23.28 -0.54 -6.47
N PHE A 172 22.54 0.09 -7.40
CA PHE A 172 22.89 1.33 -8.09
C PHE A 172 21.66 1.89 -8.83
N PRO A 173 21.54 3.21 -9.06
CA PRO A 173 22.36 4.31 -8.52
C PRO A 173 22.21 4.46 -7.00
N GLN A 174 23.12 5.21 -6.39
CA GLN A 174 22.97 5.59 -4.99
C GLN A 174 21.87 6.67 -4.89
N ILE A 175 20.93 6.48 -3.98
CA ILE A 175 19.84 7.41 -3.71
C ILE A 175 20.19 8.22 -2.46
N GLU A 176 20.23 9.54 -2.60
CA GLU A 176 20.37 10.45 -1.47
C GLU A 176 19.02 10.62 -0.77
N SER A 177 18.85 9.97 0.38
CA SER A 177 17.64 10.02 1.19
C SER A 177 17.94 9.65 2.64
N ASP A 178 17.08 10.08 3.56
CA ASP A 178 17.08 9.61 4.95
C ASP A 178 16.63 8.14 5.06
N TYR A 179 15.92 7.63 4.04
CA TYR A 179 15.50 6.23 3.95
C TYR A 179 16.53 5.38 3.19
N PRO A 180 16.93 4.20 3.69
CA PRO A 180 18.02 3.40 3.12
C PRO A 180 17.58 2.54 1.92
N PHE A 181 17.32 3.15 0.75
CA PHE A 181 16.89 2.41 -0.46
C PHE A 181 17.95 1.46 -1.04
N ASN A 182 19.23 1.77 -0.85
CA ASN A 182 20.34 0.98 -1.38
C ASN A 182 20.77 -0.11 -0.41
N TYR A 183 21.34 -1.19 -0.96
CA TYR A 183 22.09 -2.14 -0.14
C TYR A 183 23.18 -1.45 0.68
N ARG A 184 23.34 -1.87 1.94
CA ARG A 184 24.44 -1.38 2.77
C ARG A 184 25.82 -1.55 2.12
N ASP A 185 26.00 -2.63 1.35
CA ASP A 185 27.25 -2.94 0.65
C ASP A 185 27.11 -2.82 -0.88
N ALA A 186 26.25 -1.90 -1.34
CA ALA A 186 26.03 -1.59 -2.75
C ALA A 186 27.32 -1.44 -3.57
N ASP A 187 28.33 -0.74 -3.03
CA ASP A 187 29.64 -0.58 -3.69
C ASP A 187 30.35 -1.91 -3.96
N ASN A 188 30.27 -2.84 -3.01
CA ASN A 188 30.88 -4.15 -3.17
C ASN A 188 30.10 -5.02 -4.15
N ILE A 189 28.77 -4.96 -4.13
CA ILE A 189 27.92 -5.67 -5.11
C ILE A 189 28.23 -5.18 -6.53
N THR A 190 28.23 -3.86 -6.75
CA THR A 190 28.46 -3.27 -8.07
C THR A 190 29.89 -3.53 -8.58
N ARG A 191 30.90 -3.46 -7.71
CA ARG A 191 32.27 -3.85 -8.04
C ARG A 191 32.36 -5.31 -8.49
N LEU A 192 31.73 -6.23 -7.76
CA LEU A 192 31.73 -7.65 -8.12
C LEU A 192 30.99 -7.92 -9.44
N TYR A 193 29.92 -7.17 -9.73
CA TYR A 193 29.23 -7.24 -11.02
C TYR A 193 30.17 -6.84 -12.16
N ALA A 194 30.83 -5.68 -12.04
CA ALA A 194 31.78 -5.17 -13.03
C ALA A 194 32.97 -6.13 -13.22
N GLU A 195 33.63 -6.56 -12.14
CA GLU A 195 34.79 -7.47 -12.19
C GLU A 195 34.46 -8.82 -12.85
N SER A 196 33.22 -9.29 -12.74
CA SER A 196 32.81 -10.54 -13.38
C SER A 196 32.79 -10.48 -14.89
N GLY A 197 32.53 -9.30 -15.47
CA GLY A 197 32.26 -9.10 -16.90
C GLY A 197 31.02 -9.83 -17.43
N LYS A 198 30.15 -10.35 -16.56
CA LYS A 198 29.00 -11.20 -16.94
C LYS A 198 27.64 -10.52 -16.78
N VAL A 199 27.51 -9.59 -15.83
CA VAL A 199 26.23 -8.94 -15.55
C VAL A 199 25.98 -7.85 -16.59
N LEU A 200 24.97 -8.07 -17.42
CA LEU A 200 24.58 -7.11 -18.45
C LEU A 200 23.55 -6.11 -17.92
N LEU A 201 22.56 -6.62 -17.19
CA LEU A 201 21.42 -5.84 -16.70
C LEU A 201 21.11 -6.20 -15.24
N SER A 202 20.82 -5.18 -14.44
CA SER A 202 20.39 -5.31 -13.06
C SER A 202 19.07 -4.58 -12.86
N LEU A 203 18.02 -5.31 -12.47
CA LEU A 203 16.66 -4.80 -12.31
C LEU A 203 16.26 -4.75 -10.84
N SER A 204 15.80 -3.58 -10.41
CA SER A 204 15.39 -3.27 -9.03
C SER A 204 13.98 -2.66 -8.94
N GLY A 205 13.40 -2.72 -7.74
CA GLY A 205 12.17 -2.05 -7.31
C GLY A 205 12.43 -1.07 -6.18
N HIS A 206 11.52 -0.99 -5.19
CA HIS A 206 11.71 -0.38 -3.86
C HIS A 206 11.83 1.16 -3.84
N TYR A 207 12.64 1.75 -4.72
CA TYR A 207 12.67 3.19 -4.91
C TYR A 207 11.54 3.60 -5.85
N HIS A 208 10.38 3.88 -5.25
CA HIS A 208 9.11 4.13 -5.92
C HIS A 208 9.13 5.08 -7.14
N PRO A 209 9.92 6.19 -7.15
CA PRO A 209 10.01 7.07 -8.33
C PRO A 209 10.67 6.41 -9.56
N GLY A 210 11.32 5.26 -9.40
CA GLY A 210 12.09 4.59 -10.42
C GLY A 210 13.37 5.34 -10.81
N THR A 211 14.09 4.79 -11.78
CA THR A 211 15.26 5.44 -12.39
C THR A 211 15.25 5.23 -13.90
N GLU A 212 15.85 6.16 -14.63
CA GLU A 212 16.26 5.90 -16.01
C GLU A 212 17.34 4.80 -16.06
N LEU A 213 17.64 4.30 -17.27
CA LEU A 213 18.78 3.42 -17.48
C LEU A 213 20.07 4.14 -17.10
N VAL A 214 20.86 3.53 -16.21
CA VAL A 214 22.19 4.03 -15.85
C VAL A 214 23.22 2.95 -16.08
N GLU A 215 24.29 3.29 -16.79
CA GLU A 215 25.42 2.39 -17.02
C GLU A 215 26.57 2.73 -16.07
N LYS A 216 27.17 1.70 -15.47
CA LYS A 216 28.40 1.80 -14.69
C LYS A 216 29.27 0.58 -14.95
N GLU A 217 30.48 0.82 -15.44
CA GLU A 217 31.54 -0.20 -15.59
C GLU A 217 31.08 -1.44 -16.38
N GLY A 218 30.31 -1.22 -17.46
CA GLY A 218 29.82 -2.28 -18.36
C GLY A 218 28.55 -2.98 -17.87
N VAL A 219 27.95 -2.54 -16.77
CA VAL A 219 26.67 -3.04 -16.24
C VAL A 219 25.60 -1.98 -16.39
N THR A 220 24.44 -2.34 -16.92
CA THR A 220 23.26 -1.47 -16.98
C THR A 220 22.37 -1.71 -15.77
N TYR A 221 21.88 -0.65 -15.14
CA TYR A 221 20.98 -0.70 -13.99
C TYR A 221 19.67 0.00 -14.34
N ALA A 222 18.55 -0.58 -13.90
CA ALA A 222 17.24 0.03 -14.03
C ALA A 222 16.40 -0.26 -12.78
N THR A 223 15.72 0.77 -12.29
CA THR A 223 14.75 0.64 -11.21
C THR A 223 13.37 0.96 -11.74
N GLY A 224 12.43 0.02 -11.61
CA GLY A 224 11.05 0.24 -12.02
C GLY A 224 10.37 1.30 -11.16
N LYS A 225 9.40 2.02 -11.74
CA LYS A 225 8.44 2.81 -10.95
C LYS A 225 7.45 1.87 -10.29
N ARG A 226 6.99 2.22 -9.08
CA ARG A 226 5.98 1.42 -8.39
C ARG A 226 4.71 1.27 -9.22
N PHE A 227 4.21 0.05 -9.34
CA PHE A 227 3.02 -0.23 -10.15
C PHE A 227 1.73 0.18 -9.44
N CYS A 228 1.68 0.08 -8.11
CA CYS A 228 0.45 0.25 -7.33
C CYS A 228 -0.17 1.66 -7.37
N GLU A 229 0.37 2.61 -8.13
CA GLU A 229 -0.10 3.98 -8.22
C GLU A 229 -0.37 4.40 -9.66
N ALA A 230 -1.40 5.22 -9.85
CA ALA A 230 -1.68 5.80 -11.16
C ALA A 230 -0.45 6.57 -11.69
N PRO A 231 -0.06 6.35 -12.97
CA PRO A 231 -0.84 5.70 -14.03
C PRO A 231 -0.58 4.18 -14.22
N PHE A 232 -0.13 3.50 -13.17
CA PHE A 232 0.20 2.07 -13.11
C PHE A 232 1.29 1.67 -14.11
N PRO A 233 2.52 2.18 -13.90
CA PRO A 233 3.59 2.07 -14.87
C PRO A 233 4.25 0.69 -14.88
N TYR A 234 4.71 0.26 -16.06
CA TYR A 234 5.62 -0.87 -16.22
C TYR A 234 6.62 -0.58 -17.34
N CYS A 235 7.75 -1.28 -17.37
CA CYS A 235 8.78 -1.07 -18.40
C CYS A 235 8.92 -2.30 -19.29
N ILE A 236 9.23 -2.11 -20.57
CA ILE A 236 9.77 -3.16 -21.44
C ILE A 236 11.19 -2.78 -21.81
N TYR A 237 12.13 -3.66 -21.46
CA TYR A 237 13.53 -3.57 -21.87
C TYR A 237 13.75 -4.39 -23.12
N THR A 238 14.35 -3.78 -24.16
CA THR A 238 14.77 -4.50 -25.35
C THR A 238 16.28 -4.63 -25.37
N LEU A 239 16.75 -5.88 -25.26
CA LEU A 239 18.15 -6.28 -25.33
C LEU A 239 18.46 -6.71 -26.76
N GLY A 240 19.43 -6.05 -27.40
CA GLY A 240 19.90 -6.38 -28.74
C GLY A 240 21.37 -6.00 -28.95
N ASP A 241 21.85 -6.18 -30.18
CA ASP A 241 23.27 -6.00 -30.51
C ASP A 241 23.80 -4.57 -30.29
N ASN A 242 22.89 -3.57 -30.30
CA ASN A 242 23.21 -2.16 -30.11
C ASN A 242 23.07 -1.68 -28.65
N GLY A 243 22.90 -2.61 -27.70
CA GLY A 243 22.75 -2.31 -26.27
C GLY A 243 21.34 -2.56 -25.73
N ILE A 244 21.03 -1.90 -24.61
CA ILE A 244 19.77 -2.03 -23.88
C ILE A 244 18.98 -0.74 -24.02
N SER A 245 17.71 -0.86 -24.39
CA SER A 245 16.75 0.24 -24.41
C SER A 245 15.60 -0.04 -23.46
N GLN A 246 15.01 1.03 -22.92
CA GLN A 246 13.86 0.99 -22.01
C GLN A 246 12.72 1.80 -22.64
N GLU A 247 11.51 1.23 -22.60
CA GLU A 247 10.27 1.91 -22.92
C GLU A 247 9.31 1.77 -21.73
N GLU A 248 8.81 2.89 -21.21
CA GLU A 248 7.83 2.92 -20.12
C GLU A 248 6.41 2.95 -20.70
N PHE A 249 5.53 2.15 -20.10
CA PHE A 249 4.14 2.04 -20.45
C PHE A 249 3.28 2.41 -19.26
N GLN A 250 2.10 2.95 -19.54
CA GLN A 250 1.10 3.30 -18.54
C GLN A 250 -0.16 2.46 -18.78
N THR A 251 -0.72 1.92 -17.70
CA THR A 251 -1.83 0.97 -17.84
C THR A 251 -3.18 1.68 -17.78
N LEU A 252 -3.35 2.64 -16.87
CA LEU A 252 -4.58 3.38 -16.66
C LEU A 252 -4.27 4.85 -16.31
N GLU A 253 -4.64 5.76 -17.21
CA GLU A 253 -4.35 7.20 -17.06
C GLU A 253 -5.42 7.97 -16.26
N ALA A 254 -6.64 7.42 -16.13
CA ALA A 254 -7.76 8.14 -15.51
C ALA A 254 -7.80 7.97 -13.97
N PRO A 255 -8.25 9.00 -13.22
CA PRO A 255 -8.46 8.88 -11.78
C PRO A 255 -9.61 7.90 -11.48
N MET A 256 -9.33 6.91 -10.64
CA MET A 256 -10.22 5.78 -10.34
C MET A 256 -11.56 6.17 -9.69
N TYR A 257 -11.58 7.32 -9.01
CA TYR A 257 -12.73 7.81 -8.24
C TYR A 257 -13.36 9.08 -8.80
N ALA A 258 -13.02 9.45 -10.03
CA ALA A 258 -13.53 10.67 -10.65
C ALA A 258 -15.06 10.70 -10.66
N GLY A 259 -15.64 11.79 -10.16
CA GLY A 259 -17.08 12.03 -10.14
C GLY A 259 -17.88 11.23 -9.09
N LYS A 260 -17.23 10.44 -8.23
CA LYS A 260 -17.91 9.70 -7.16
C LYS A 260 -18.10 10.57 -5.90
N PRO A 261 -19.25 10.49 -5.19
CA PRO A 261 -19.44 11.21 -3.95
C PRO A 261 -18.57 10.65 -2.82
N LEU A 262 -18.26 11.49 -1.81
CA LEU A 262 -17.39 11.10 -0.69
C LEU A 262 -18.17 10.97 0.60
N ALA A 263 -17.95 9.87 1.30
CA ALA A 263 -18.35 9.70 2.69
C ALA A 263 -17.09 9.65 3.54
N ILE A 264 -16.78 10.76 4.20
CA ILE A 264 -15.67 10.89 5.13
C ILE A 264 -16.18 10.52 6.52
N LEU A 265 -15.54 9.57 7.17
CA LEU A 265 -15.96 9.02 8.45
C LEU A 265 -14.85 9.23 9.48
N ASP A 266 -15.18 9.70 10.68
CA ASP A 266 -14.29 9.46 11.81
C ASP A 266 -14.28 7.97 12.18
N ARG A 267 -13.27 7.56 12.95
CA ARG A 267 -13.06 6.19 13.38
C ARG A 267 -13.64 5.97 14.78
N ASP A 268 -13.03 6.59 15.78
CA ASP A 268 -13.36 6.39 17.19
C ASP A 268 -14.63 7.15 17.57
N GLY A 269 -15.63 6.46 18.09
CA GLY A 269 -16.95 7.03 18.41
C GLY A 269 -17.94 7.00 17.25
N VAL A 270 -17.51 6.61 16.04
CA VAL A 270 -18.36 6.53 14.83
C VAL A 270 -18.40 5.13 14.24
N ILE A 271 -17.23 4.53 13.96
CA ILE A 271 -17.09 3.18 13.41
C ILE A 271 -16.86 2.18 14.55
N ASN A 272 -15.89 2.47 15.43
CA ASN A 272 -15.63 1.70 16.64
C ASN A 272 -15.94 2.52 17.89
N THR A 273 -16.06 1.85 19.04
CA THR A 273 -16.10 2.52 20.34
C THR A 273 -14.80 3.30 20.58
N LEU A 274 -14.74 4.14 21.62
CA LEU A 274 -13.51 4.87 21.95
C LEU A 274 -12.29 3.94 21.98
N SER A 275 -11.19 4.45 21.44
CA SER A 275 -9.98 3.69 21.18
C SER A 275 -9.34 3.21 22.47
N SER A 276 -8.83 1.97 22.43
CA SER A 276 -8.25 1.27 23.56
C SER A 276 -6.75 1.07 23.35
N TYR A 277 -6.03 2.16 23.00
CA TYR A 277 -4.59 2.11 22.71
C TYR A 277 -3.77 1.49 23.86
N THR A 278 -4.28 1.56 25.09
CA THR A 278 -3.66 1.00 26.29
C THR A 278 -3.97 -0.47 26.55
N THR A 279 -4.87 -1.12 25.79
CA THR A 279 -5.29 -2.51 26.05
C THR A 279 -5.09 -3.46 24.87
N GLY A 280 -4.59 -2.96 23.73
CA GLY A 280 -4.32 -3.76 22.53
C GLY A 280 -5.47 -3.80 21.50
N PRO A 281 -5.18 -4.21 20.26
CA PRO A 281 -6.16 -4.29 19.16
C PRO A 281 -7.36 -5.18 19.48
N GLU A 282 -7.17 -6.28 20.20
CA GLU A 282 -8.17 -7.31 20.51
C GLU A 282 -9.38 -6.80 21.32
N GLU A 283 -9.23 -5.67 22.01
CA GLU A 283 -10.32 -5.04 22.78
C GLU A 283 -11.15 -4.07 21.93
N MET A 284 -10.77 -3.84 20.66
CA MET A 284 -11.53 -3.01 19.74
C MET A 284 -12.93 -3.60 19.51
N LYS A 285 -13.95 -2.75 19.67
CA LYS A 285 -15.34 -3.12 19.41
C LYS A 285 -15.95 -2.18 18.40
N LEU A 286 -16.54 -2.75 17.35
CA LEU A 286 -17.35 -1.99 16.41
C LEU A 286 -18.58 -1.42 17.10
N ILE A 287 -18.99 -0.23 16.67
CA ILE A 287 -20.35 0.23 16.89
C ILE A 287 -21.26 -0.65 16.02
N PRO A 288 -22.32 -1.27 16.57
CA PRO A 288 -23.12 -2.25 15.84
C PRO A 288 -23.63 -1.75 14.48
N GLY A 289 -23.34 -2.53 13.44
CA GLY A 289 -23.75 -2.27 12.06
C GLY A 289 -22.80 -1.36 11.26
N ALA A 290 -21.62 -1.03 11.78
CA ALA A 290 -20.64 -0.19 11.10
C ALA A 290 -20.15 -0.81 9.78
N GLY A 291 -19.84 -2.10 9.76
CA GLY A 291 -19.44 -2.83 8.54
C GLY A 291 -20.54 -2.80 7.47
N PRO A 292 -21.78 -3.26 7.78
CA PRO A 292 -22.91 -3.15 6.87
C PRO A 292 -23.21 -1.73 6.40
N ALA A 293 -23.01 -0.71 7.25
CA ALA A 293 -23.20 0.69 6.86
C ALA A 293 -22.16 1.14 5.82
N ILE A 294 -20.87 0.83 6.03
CA ILE A 294 -19.81 1.12 5.05
C ILE A 294 -20.08 0.39 3.74
N LEU A 295 -20.48 -0.88 3.79
CA LEU A 295 -20.82 -1.66 2.60
C LEU A 295 -21.94 -0.99 1.79
N LYS A 296 -23.00 -0.54 2.47
CA LYS A 296 -24.12 0.17 1.83
C LYS A 296 -23.69 1.49 1.19
N LEU A 297 -22.86 2.29 1.85
CA LEU A 297 -22.32 3.52 1.26
C LEU A 297 -21.57 3.22 -0.05
N LYS A 298 -20.72 2.19 -0.05
CA LYS A 298 -19.98 1.79 -1.26
C LYS A 298 -20.89 1.26 -2.35
N GLN A 299 -21.92 0.49 -2.01
CA GLN A 299 -22.94 0.03 -2.96
C GLN A 299 -23.77 1.19 -3.54
N ALA A 300 -23.98 2.26 -2.78
CA ALA A 300 -24.60 3.50 -3.25
C ALA A 300 -23.64 4.38 -4.10
N GLY A 301 -22.40 3.94 -4.33
CA GLY A 301 -21.44 4.59 -5.20
C GLY A 301 -20.51 5.58 -4.51
N PHE A 302 -20.57 5.70 -3.18
CA PHE A 302 -19.62 6.53 -2.45
C PHE A 302 -18.23 5.93 -2.43
N VAL A 303 -17.23 6.80 -2.39
CA VAL A 303 -15.89 6.47 -1.93
C VAL A 303 -15.84 6.75 -0.44
N VAL A 304 -15.52 5.73 0.36
CA VAL A 304 -15.48 5.83 1.81
C VAL A 304 -14.06 6.16 2.26
N VAL A 305 -13.90 7.29 2.93
CA VAL A 305 -12.63 7.78 3.47
C VAL A 305 -12.70 7.78 4.99
N ILE A 306 -11.82 7.07 5.67
CA ILE A 306 -11.63 7.27 7.12
C ILE A 306 -10.69 8.45 7.32
N ASN A 307 -11.03 9.39 8.20
CA ASN A 307 -10.15 10.48 8.62
C ASN A 307 -10.16 10.61 10.14
N THR A 308 -9.06 10.21 10.79
CA THR A 308 -8.99 10.08 12.26
C THR A 308 -7.77 10.73 12.88
N ASN A 309 -7.93 11.27 14.09
CA ASN A 309 -6.82 11.81 14.89
C ASN A 309 -6.31 10.71 15.84
N GLN A 310 -5.03 10.36 15.76
CA GLN A 310 -4.36 9.32 16.54
C GLN A 310 -3.26 9.95 17.41
N SER A 311 -3.66 10.91 18.25
CA SER A 311 -2.73 11.70 19.07
C SER A 311 -1.93 10.86 20.07
N CYS A 312 -2.39 9.64 20.38
CA CYS A 312 -1.68 8.69 21.25
C CYS A 312 -0.22 8.48 20.82
N VAL A 313 0.10 8.55 19.52
CA VAL A 313 1.48 8.48 19.02
C VAL A 313 2.27 9.72 19.44
N GLY A 314 1.77 10.91 19.11
CA GLY A 314 2.44 12.17 19.45
C GLY A 314 2.49 12.47 20.94
N LEU A 315 1.62 11.84 21.73
CA LEU A 315 1.63 11.85 23.20
C LEU A 315 2.52 10.75 23.81
N GLY A 316 3.14 9.90 22.99
CA GLY A 316 4.06 8.85 23.43
C GLY A 316 3.40 7.66 24.14
N GLU A 317 2.09 7.48 23.96
CA GLU A 317 1.33 6.38 24.58
C GLU A 317 1.58 5.04 23.87
N VAL A 318 1.66 5.06 22.55
CA VAL A 318 1.94 3.89 21.70
C VAL A 318 2.80 4.29 20.50
N PRO A 319 3.61 3.37 19.94
CA PRO A 319 4.30 3.63 18.68
C PRO A 319 3.32 3.55 17.50
N GLN A 320 3.68 4.16 16.37
CA GLN A 320 2.80 4.27 15.20
C GLN A 320 2.37 2.90 14.63
N GLU A 321 3.24 1.89 14.72
CA GLU A 321 2.98 0.55 14.24
C GLU A 321 1.79 -0.12 14.93
N VAL A 322 1.47 0.29 16.17
CA VAL A 322 0.28 -0.18 16.90
C VAL A 322 -0.99 0.42 16.30
N VAL A 323 -0.93 1.68 15.86
CA VAL A 323 -2.04 2.34 15.17
C VAL A 323 -2.29 1.67 13.81
N ASP A 324 -1.23 1.33 13.08
CA ASP A 324 -1.35 0.61 11.81
C ASP A 324 -1.95 -0.79 12.01
N MET A 325 -1.49 -1.53 13.02
CA MET A 325 -2.08 -2.81 13.41
C MET A 325 -3.56 -2.70 13.77
N ASN A 326 -3.95 -1.66 14.52
CA ASN A 326 -5.34 -1.38 14.85
C ASN A 326 -6.19 -1.09 13.61
N HIS A 327 -5.64 -0.43 12.59
CA HIS A 327 -6.35 -0.19 11.34
C HIS A 327 -6.56 -1.46 10.50
N ASP A 328 -5.55 -2.33 10.41
CA ASP A 328 -5.69 -3.63 9.76
C ASP A 328 -6.74 -4.50 10.50
N TYR A 329 -6.70 -4.51 11.84
CA TYR A 329 -7.69 -5.23 12.66
C TYR A 329 -9.10 -4.64 12.55
N LEU A 330 -9.23 -3.31 12.54
CA LEU A 330 -10.51 -2.64 12.28
C LEU A 330 -11.13 -3.12 10.97
N CYS A 331 -10.34 -3.13 9.89
CA CYS A 331 -10.84 -3.57 8.59
C CYS A 331 -11.22 -5.05 8.59
N HIS A 332 -10.47 -5.90 9.32
CA HIS A 332 -10.85 -7.30 9.53
C HIS A 332 -12.23 -7.41 10.21
N LEU A 333 -12.46 -6.69 11.32
CA LEU A 333 -13.75 -6.71 12.03
C LEU A 333 -14.91 -6.23 11.16
N LEU A 334 -14.71 -5.17 10.37
CA LEU A 334 -15.76 -4.64 9.51
C LEU A 334 -16.17 -5.63 8.42
N VAL A 335 -15.19 -6.31 7.82
CA VAL A 335 -15.41 -7.38 6.83
C VAL A 335 -16.08 -8.58 7.47
N GLU A 336 -15.70 -8.95 8.70
CA GLU A 336 -16.32 -10.04 9.45
C GLU A 336 -17.79 -9.73 9.79
N GLU A 337 -18.09 -8.54 10.32
CA GLU A 337 -19.45 -8.12 10.68
C GLU A 337 -20.39 -8.13 9.47
N ALA A 338 -19.92 -7.68 8.31
CA ALA A 338 -20.71 -7.61 7.09
C ALA A 338 -20.72 -8.91 6.26
N GLY A 339 -19.72 -9.78 6.44
CA GLY A 339 -19.50 -10.96 5.59
C GLY A 339 -19.06 -10.64 4.15
N ASP A 340 -18.56 -9.42 3.89
CA ASP A 340 -18.15 -8.95 2.56
C ASP A 340 -16.86 -8.13 2.67
N LEU A 341 -15.87 -8.46 1.83
CA LEU A 341 -14.58 -7.77 1.81
C LEU A 341 -14.72 -6.28 1.45
N ASN A 342 -15.78 -5.88 0.75
CA ASN A 342 -16.00 -4.48 0.42
C ASN A 342 -16.47 -3.65 1.61
N ALA A 343 -16.83 -4.24 2.76
CA ALA A 343 -17.27 -3.53 3.95
C ALA A 343 -16.13 -2.84 4.70
N GLN A 344 -15.26 -2.11 4.01
CA GLN A 344 -14.08 -1.44 4.56
C GLN A 344 -13.80 -0.16 3.75
N PRO A 345 -13.05 0.81 4.28
CA PRO A 345 -12.78 2.06 3.57
C PRO A 345 -11.96 1.84 2.30
N ASP A 346 -12.10 2.78 1.37
CA ASP A 346 -11.30 2.87 0.15
C ASP A 346 -10.01 3.67 0.39
N VAL A 347 -10.04 4.57 1.38
CA VAL A 347 -8.92 5.45 1.76
C VAL A 347 -8.90 5.59 3.29
N LEU A 348 -7.70 5.56 3.87
CA LEU A 348 -7.51 5.76 5.31
C LEU A 348 -6.49 6.87 5.55
N CYS A 349 -6.95 7.93 6.19
CA CYS A 349 -6.17 9.08 6.59
C CYS A 349 -6.08 9.15 8.11
N TYR A 350 -4.87 9.33 8.66
CA TYR A 350 -4.74 9.64 10.08
C TYR A 350 -3.56 10.54 10.42
N SER A 351 -3.75 11.36 11.46
CA SER A 351 -2.70 12.20 12.04
C SER A 351 -2.13 11.56 13.30
N ILE A 352 -0.81 11.61 13.47
CA ILE A 352 -0.07 11.16 14.66
C ILE A 352 0.30 12.31 15.61
N GLN A 353 -0.11 13.55 15.31
CA GLN A 353 0.39 14.71 16.02
C GLN A 353 -0.28 14.85 17.41
N GLY A 354 0.50 15.26 18.40
CA GLY A 354 0.07 15.50 19.79
C GLY A 354 -0.20 16.98 20.12
N GLY A 355 0.09 17.89 19.18
CA GLY A 355 -0.05 19.33 19.39
C GLY A 355 0.82 19.85 20.53
N ASP A 356 0.30 20.77 21.34
CA ASP A 356 1.05 21.40 22.45
C ASP A 356 1.51 20.41 23.54
N ASN A 357 0.88 19.23 23.61
CA ASN A 357 1.21 18.19 24.58
C ASN A 357 2.16 17.12 24.01
N ALA A 358 2.71 17.34 22.81
CA ALA A 358 3.57 16.37 22.15
C ALA A 358 4.84 16.05 22.97
N VAL A 359 5.23 14.78 22.98
CA VAL A 359 6.45 14.31 23.67
C VAL A 359 7.74 14.69 22.95
N SER A 360 7.66 15.06 21.68
CA SER A 360 8.77 15.45 20.83
C SER A 360 8.35 16.59 19.89
N PRO A 361 9.25 17.54 19.55
CA PRO A 361 8.94 18.63 18.62
C PRO A 361 8.41 18.17 17.27
N GLU A 362 8.81 16.98 16.79
CA GLU A 362 8.35 16.42 15.51
C GLU A 362 6.85 16.08 15.48
N PHE A 363 6.23 15.92 16.66
CA PHE A 363 4.80 15.64 16.83
C PHE A 363 3.98 16.85 17.30
N SER A 364 4.59 18.04 17.37
CA SER A 364 3.93 19.26 17.85
C SER A 364 3.07 19.98 16.80
N GLY A 365 3.09 19.52 15.55
CA GLY A 365 2.31 20.09 14.45
C GLY A 365 0.81 19.96 14.65
N SER A 366 0.04 20.78 13.93
CA SER A 366 -1.44 20.76 13.98
C SER A 366 -2.08 20.79 12.59
N ASP A 367 -1.27 20.87 11.54
CA ASP A 367 -1.69 20.99 10.15
C ASP A 367 -2.37 19.73 9.61
N THR A 368 -2.26 18.60 10.30
CA THR A 368 -2.91 17.32 9.97
C THR A 368 -3.99 16.91 10.96
N VAL A 369 -4.11 17.59 12.12
CA VAL A 369 -5.09 17.25 13.16
C VAL A 369 -6.42 17.94 12.83
N LYS A 370 -7.52 17.19 12.75
CA LYS A 370 -8.86 17.79 12.59
C LYS A 370 -9.06 18.88 13.64
N PRO A 371 -9.48 20.11 13.26
CA PRO A 371 -10.22 20.44 12.03
C PRO A 371 -9.38 20.78 10.77
N ALA A 372 -8.07 20.49 10.73
CA ALA A 372 -7.28 20.66 9.51
C ALA A 372 -7.68 19.67 8.41
N THR A 373 -7.65 20.12 7.15
CA THR A 373 -8.10 19.34 5.97
C THR A 373 -6.99 18.60 5.25
N LYS A 374 -5.73 18.90 5.57
CA LYS A 374 -4.53 18.54 4.81
C LYS A 374 -4.46 17.07 4.40
N LEU A 375 -4.76 16.14 5.30
CA LEU A 375 -4.67 14.70 4.99
C LEU A 375 -5.71 14.27 3.94
N VAL A 376 -6.92 14.78 4.04
CA VAL A 376 -7.97 14.49 3.05
C VAL A 376 -7.72 15.26 1.75
N ASP A 377 -7.18 16.50 1.82
CA ASP A 377 -6.75 17.23 0.62
C ASP A 377 -5.66 16.47 -0.16
N GLN A 378 -4.70 15.86 0.54
CA GLN A 378 -3.69 14.99 -0.05
C GLN A 378 -4.32 13.77 -0.71
N ALA A 379 -5.24 13.10 -0.01
CA ALA A 379 -6.00 11.98 -0.58
C ALA A 379 -6.79 12.40 -1.83
N VAL A 380 -7.43 13.57 -1.84
CA VAL A 380 -8.10 14.10 -3.04
C VAL A 380 -7.14 14.17 -4.22
N GLY A 381 -5.93 14.73 -4.00
CA GLY A 381 -4.90 14.85 -5.03
C GLY A 381 -4.42 13.50 -5.57
N PHE A 382 -4.10 12.55 -4.68
CA PHE A 382 -3.62 11.22 -5.07
C PHE A 382 -4.65 10.39 -5.82
N HIS A 383 -5.92 10.62 -5.53
CA HIS A 383 -6.97 9.68 -5.88
C HIS A 383 -8.00 10.25 -6.85
N GLY A 384 -7.90 11.55 -7.16
CA GLY A 384 -8.86 12.28 -7.99
C GLY A 384 -10.27 12.24 -7.43
N LEU A 385 -10.40 12.40 -6.11
CA LEU A 385 -11.69 12.42 -5.42
C LEU A 385 -12.48 13.69 -5.78
N GLU A 386 -13.79 13.57 -5.93
CA GLU A 386 -14.67 14.72 -6.20
C GLU A 386 -15.20 15.32 -4.89
N THR A 387 -14.94 16.59 -4.63
CA THR A 387 -15.28 17.22 -3.35
C THR A 387 -16.66 17.88 -3.33
N SER A 388 -17.27 18.14 -4.50
CA SER A 388 -18.58 18.83 -4.59
C SER A 388 -19.72 18.09 -3.89
N ASN A 389 -19.59 16.78 -3.69
CA ASN A 389 -20.57 15.91 -3.05
C ASN A 389 -19.96 15.13 -1.87
N ALA A 390 -19.23 15.84 -1.00
CA ALA A 390 -18.61 15.27 0.19
C ALA A 390 -19.50 15.40 1.44
N TRP A 391 -19.49 14.36 2.26
CA TRP A 391 -20.13 14.32 3.57
C TRP A 391 -19.11 13.95 4.63
N MET A 392 -19.25 14.51 5.84
CA MET A 392 -18.44 14.16 7.00
C MET A 392 -19.35 13.64 8.11
N VAL A 393 -19.14 12.39 8.52
CA VAL A 393 -19.80 11.76 9.66
C VAL A 393 -18.82 11.70 10.82
N GLY A 394 -19.12 12.40 11.90
CA GLY A 394 -18.26 12.53 13.08
C GLY A 394 -19.05 12.58 14.39
N ASP A 395 -18.40 12.35 15.52
CA ASP A 395 -18.99 12.47 16.86
C ASP A 395 -18.50 13.73 17.60
N ARG A 396 -17.43 14.37 17.12
CA ARG A 396 -16.81 15.52 17.76
C ARG A 396 -17.01 16.79 16.96
N ILE A 397 -16.95 17.91 17.68
CA ILE A 397 -16.98 19.24 17.08
C ILE A 397 -15.85 19.48 16.06
N GLY A 398 -14.67 18.87 16.27
CA GLY A 398 -13.55 18.97 15.34
C GLY A 398 -13.87 18.38 13.97
N ASP A 399 -14.72 17.36 13.91
CA ASP A 399 -15.22 16.78 12.65
C ASP A 399 -16.16 17.74 11.94
N MET A 400 -17.04 18.40 12.70
CA MET A 400 -18.01 19.34 12.14
C MET A 400 -17.31 20.60 11.62
N GLU A 401 -16.29 21.06 12.34
CA GLU A 401 -15.42 22.15 11.91
C GLU A 401 -14.56 21.75 10.70
N PHE A 402 -14.04 20.51 10.65
CA PHE A 402 -13.39 19.94 9.48
C PHE A 402 -14.34 19.97 8.28
N ALA A 403 -15.57 19.48 8.44
CA ALA A 403 -16.55 19.40 7.36
C ALA A 403 -16.77 20.78 6.72
N ARG A 404 -16.98 21.79 7.56
CA ARG A 404 -17.14 23.18 7.10
C ARG A 404 -15.91 23.71 6.36
N ARG A 405 -14.69 23.41 6.84
CA ARG A 405 -13.44 23.86 6.20
C ARG A 405 -13.19 23.16 4.87
N PHE A 406 -13.47 21.87 4.79
CA PHE A 406 -13.32 21.06 3.59
C PHE A 406 -14.43 21.33 2.55
N GLY A 407 -15.56 21.88 2.98
CA GLY A 407 -16.76 22.05 2.14
C GLY A 407 -17.66 20.81 2.10
N ALA A 408 -17.47 19.87 3.02
CA ALA A 408 -18.36 18.72 3.20
C ALA A 408 -19.60 19.08 4.02
N ARG A 409 -20.69 18.34 3.78
CA ARG A 409 -21.92 18.43 4.57
C ARG A 409 -21.77 17.61 5.87
N PRO A 410 -21.97 18.23 7.05
CA PRO A 410 -21.74 17.55 8.33
C PRO A 410 -22.94 16.70 8.78
N ILE A 411 -22.64 15.52 9.31
CA ILE A 411 -23.56 14.66 10.08
C ILE A 411 -22.91 14.36 11.44
N LEU A 412 -23.55 14.82 12.51
CA LEU A 412 -23.18 14.44 13.87
C LEU A 412 -23.86 13.12 14.23
N VAL A 413 -23.10 12.09 14.59
CA VAL A 413 -23.65 10.90 15.22
C VAL A 413 -23.71 11.06 16.74
N LEU A 414 -24.68 10.42 17.41
CA LEU A 414 -24.85 10.50 18.87
C LEU A 414 -24.08 9.43 19.65
N THR A 415 -23.41 8.50 18.96
CA THR A 415 -22.38 7.64 19.52
C THR A 415 -21.14 8.43 19.92
N GLY A 416 -20.22 7.81 20.68
CA GLY A 416 -18.99 8.47 21.12
C GLY A 416 -19.27 9.73 21.96
N ASP A 417 -18.65 10.85 21.59
CA ASP A 417 -18.82 12.16 22.23
C ASP A 417 -20.00 12.98 21.65
N GLY A 418 -20.78 12.40 20.73
CA GLY A 418 -21.86 13.06 20.00
C GLY A 418 -22.86 13.81 20.86
N GLN A 419 -23.34 13.17 21.94
CA GLN A 419 -24.28 13.79 22.88
C GLN A 419 -23.71 15.00 23.62
N ASN A 420 -22.41 15.01 23.89
CA ASN A 420 -21.76 16.17 24.51
C ASN A 420 -21.53 17.26 23.46
N THR A 421 -21.11 16.89 22.25
CA THR A 421 -20.97 17.80 21.12
C THR A 421 -22.25 18.57 20.84
N LEU A 422 -23.41 17.90 20.86
CA LEU A 422 -24.72 18.51 20.64
C LEU A 422 -25.04 19.66 21.63
N LYS A 423 -24.49 19.60 22.85
CA LYS A 423 -24.72 20.60 23.92
C LYS A 423 -23.79 21.81 23.79
N LEU A 424 -22.78 21.76 22.93
CA LEU A 424 -21.80 22.83 22.80
C LEU A 424 -22.41 24.04 22.08
N SER A 425 -22.21 25.24 22.62
CA SER A 425 -22.61 26.49 21.96
C SER A 425 -21.97 26.64 20.57
N ARG A 426 -20.70 26.23 20.43
CA ARG A 426 -20.00 26.20 19.14
C ARG A 426 -20.62 25.26 18.12
N PHE A 427 -21.23 24.15 18.54
CA PHE A 427 -21.98 23.26 17.64
C PHE A 427 -23.24 23.97 17.13
N GLN A 428 -24.01 24.57 18.04
CA GLN A 428 -25.22 25.34 17.69
C GLN A 428 -24.93 26.49 16.71
N ALA A 429 -23.74 27.09 16.82
CA ALA A 429 -23.28 28.14 15.93
C ALA A 429 -22.91 27.68 14.50
N LEU A 430 -22.63 26.39 14.29
CA LEU A 430 -22.31 25.87 12.95
C LEU A 430 -23.51 25.89 12.01
N GLY A 431 -24.72 25.64 12.54
CA GLY A 431 -25.97 25.54 11.77
C GLY A 431 -25.95 24.42 10.72
N ASN A 432 -27.12 24.02 10.21
CA ASN A 432 -27.26 23.07 9.08
C ASN A 432 -26.55 21.71 9.23
N THR A 433 -26.21 21.28 10.45
CA THR A 433 -25.68 19.93 10.72
C THR A 433 -26.82 18.96 10.94
N MET A 434 -26.83 17.85 10.20
CA MET A 434 -27.76 16.76 10.45
C MET A 434 -27.31 15.96 11.68
N VAL A 435 -28.26 15.39 12.41
CA VAL A 435 -27.99 14.59 13.60
C VAL A 435 -28.57 13.19 13.38
N SER A 436 -27.79 12.17 13.71
CA SER A 436 -28.18 10.77 13.59
C SER A 436 -27.76 9.98 14.82
N GLU A 437 -28.42 8.87 15.12
CA GLU A 437 -28.08 8.06 16.30
C GLU A 437 -26.71 7.36 16.14
N THR A 438 -26.46 6.82 14.95
CA THR A 438 -25.29 5.97 14.63
C THR A 438 -24.87 6.15 13.17
N LEU A 439 -23.72 5.58 12.78
CA LEU A 439 -23.31 5.49 11.37
C LEU A 439 -24.36 4.77 10.50
N SER A 440 -25.01 3.73 11.01
CA SER A 440 -26.04 2.97 10.29
C SER A 440 -27.25 3.84 9.93
N THR A 441 -27.69 4.70 10.85
CA THR A 441 -28.80 5.63 10.61
C THR A 441 -28.37 6.81 9.73
N ALA A 442 -27.14 7.28 9.85
CA ALA A 442 -26.58 8.31 8.99
C ALA A 442 -26.49 7.82 7.52
N THR A 443 -26.13 6.55 7.33
CA THR A 443 -26.05 5.92 6.01
C THR A 443 -27.40 5.90 5.30
N ILE A 444 -28.48 5.59 6.02
CA ILE A 444 -29.85 5.63 5.45
C ILE A 444 -30.20 7.05 4.97
N MET A 445 -29.79 8.08 5.72
CA MET A 445 -29.99 9.48 5.30
C MET A 445 -29.19 9.76 4.02
N LEU A 446 -27.93 9.34 3.96
CA LEU A 446 -27.06 9.54 2.79
C LEU A 446 -27.61 8.85 1.54
N GLU A 447 -28.10 7.62 1.64
CA GLU A 447 -28.72 6.91 0.51
C GLU A 447 -29.92 7.67 -0.07
N GLN A 448 -30.77 8.26 0.80
CA GLN A 448 -31.91 9.06 0.37
C GLN A 448 -31.52 10.36 -0.37
N TYR A 449 -30.31 10.88 -0.12
CA TYR A 449 -29.80 12.08 -0.81
C TYR A 449 -29.22 11.78 -2.20
N PHE A 450 -28.80 10.55 -2.50
CA PHE A 450 -28.12 10.20 -3.77
C PHE A 450 -28.92 9.27 -4.68
N LEU A 451 -29.89 8.53 -4.17
CA LEU A 451 -30.82 7.84 -5.03
C LEU A 451 -31.76 8.87 -5.65
N PRO A 452 -31.87 8.99 -6.98
CA PRO A 452 -32.96 9.75 -7.58
C PRO A 452 -34.27 9.16 -7.01
N ASN A 453 -35.19 10.02 -6.56
CA ASN A 453 -36.52 9.58 -6.17
C ASN A 453 -37.07 8.63 -7.28
N PRO A 454 -37.64 7.47 -6.89
CA PRO A 454 -38.02 6.41 -7.83
C PRO A 454 -38.99 6.87 -8.92
#